data_AF-A0A835J4X5-F1
#
_entry.id   AF-A0A835J4X5-F1
#
_cell.length_a   1.000
_cell.length_b   1.000
_cell.length_c   1.000
_cell.angle_alpha   90.00
_cell.angle_beta   90.00
_cell.angle_gamma   90.00
#
_symmetry.space_group_name_H-M   'P 1'
#
loop_
_entity.id
_entity.type
_entity.pdbx_description
1 polymer ?
#
loop_
_entity_poly.entity_id
_entity_poly.type
_entity_poly.pdbx_seq_one_letter_code
_entity_poly.pdbx_strand_id
1 'polypeptide(L)'
;MKSSSSKPDQHRFILSSLLFIFFLCVLATINGIRYDSVLRFGRCALANAPSQSPSSSSDNFLAVNSSASSDIRILIGILTLPDQYQRRHFLRLIYGTQSPAGAQVDVKFVFCNLTKEDQKVLVALEIMRYDDIIILDCKENMNKGKTYTYFSSLPEMLNDTDRPYPPYHYVMKTDDDTYFRLDNLVESLKPLPREDLYYGYVIPCRSMDPFVHYMSGMGYMISWDIVEWIRESPIPKNHLEGPEDKVFGDWIREGHRAKNRYNAKWSMYNFPEPPTTCTHELWPDTIAVHLLKNQEKWIKTLTYFNVTRVIESYKSNFDFDWSSFAFQFSILGDLTHGFTATGLKKDEIFFGDISTLYKSKNTVVDVKVDTYSIVSTKVTVNDIFPSTKAALSFKIPDHKSGKLEVQYLHNHAAIESSIGLNPNPLLELSAAIGSDNLSVGSEVGFDTASSSFVKCNAGIGLNKPDFSAALLLTDKGQTLKASYVHSVNPLHSVAAEMTHRLSSFENSFTIGSSHAVDPFTVVKTRFSDNGKAAMLCQHEWRAKSLITFSAEYDPKATHAAAPKFGLALALKP
;
A
#
# COMPACT_ATOMS: atom_id res chain seq x y z
N MET A 1 35.53 29.22 60.50
CA MET A 1 36.61 28.37 59.97
C MET A 1 36.13 27.75 58.65
N LYS A 2 36.76 28.08 57.53
CA LYS A 2 36.45 27.56 56.18
C LYS A 2 36.79 26.06 56.12
N SER A 3 35.85 25.19 55.75
CA SER A 3 36.14 23.80 55.36
C SER A 3 36.37 23.74 53.84
N SER A 4 37.52 23.22 53.44
CA SER A 4 37.94 23.09 52.05
C SER A 4 37.23 21.92 51.36
N SER A 5 36.63 22.18 50.21
CA SER A 5 36.12 21.16 49.29
C SER A 5 37.28 20.45 48.58
N SER A 6 37.37 19.12 48.70
CA SER A 6 38.23 18.29 47.84
C SER A 6 37.54 18.02 46.51
N LYS A 7 38.17 18.41 45.40
CA LYS A 7 37.78 17.96 44.06
C LYS A 7 38.12 16.46 43.91
N PRO A 8 37.29 15.62 43.27
CA PRO A 8 37.69 14.26 42.95
C PRO A 8 38.72 14.27 41.80
N ASP A 9 39.80 13.50 41.99
CA ASP A 9 40.95 13.37 41.08
C ASP A 9 40.56 12.78 39.71
N GLN A 10 40.15 13.64 38.78
CA GLN A 10 39.93 13.31 37.37
C GLN A 10 41.19 12.75 36.70
N HIS A 11 42.38 13.07 37.23
CA HIS A 11 43.68 12.61 36.75
C HIS A 11 43.99 11.14 37.12
N ARG A 12 43.45 10.62 38.23
CA ARG A 12 43.64 9.21 38.63
C ARG A 12 42.78 8.25 37.81
N PHE A 13 41.61 8.69 37.36
CA PHE A 13 40.71 7.86 36.54
C PHE A 13 41.22 7.70 35.10
N ILE A 14 41.79 8.76 34.51
CA ILE A 14 42.42 8.72 33.17
C ILE A 14 43.68 7.84 33.18
N LEU A 15 44.48 7.89 34.26
CA LEU A 15 45.69 7.08 34.38
C LEU A 15 45.34 5.58 34.54
N SER A 16 44.27 5.26 35.27
CA SER A 16 43.78 3.88 35.45
C SER A 16 43.24 3.28 34.16
N SER A 17 42.48 4.06 33.38
CA SER A 17 41.95 3.60 32.08
C SER A 17 43.05 3.46 31.02
N LEU A 18 44.08 4.32 31.02
CA LEU A 18 45.25 4.17 30.13
C LEU A 18 46.13 2.97 30.49
N LEU A 19 46.32 2.67 31.79
CA LEU A 19 47.04 1.47 32.25
C LEU A 19 46.32 0.18 31.86
N PHE A 20 44.99 0.18 31.89
CA PHE A 20 44.18 -0.97 31.48
C PHE A 20 44.23 -1.20 29.96
N ILE A 21 44.21 -0.13 29.15
CA ILE A 21 44.38 -0.21 27.70
C ILE A 21 45.80 -0.69 27.34
N PHE A 22 46.82 -0.21 28.06
CA PHE A 22 48.20 -0.66 27.88
C PHE A 22 48.36 -2.15 28.21
N PHE A 23 47.71 -2.63 29.27
CA PHE A 23 47.70 -4.04 29.65
C PHE A 23 47.03 -4.93 28.57
N LEU A 24 45.94 -4.45 27.95
CA LEU A 24 45.29 -5.13 26.82
C LEU A 24 46.19 -5.14 25.56
N CYS A 25 46.92 -4.06 25.29
CA CYS A 25 47.89 -4.01 24.20
C CYS A 25 49.09 -4.96 24.40
N VAL A 26 49.53 -5.17 25.65
CA VAL A 26 50.59 -6.13 25.98
C VAL A 26 50.11 -7.59 25.87
N LEU A 27 48.85 -7.86 26.22
CA LEU A 27 48.22 -9.17 25.96
C LEU A 27 48.06 -9.45 24.46
N ALA A 28 47.79 -8.42 23.65
CA ALA A 28 47.71 -8.54 22.19
C ALA A 28 49.08 -8.80 21.53
N THR A 29 50.19 -8.32 22.11
CA THR A 29 51.54 -8.55 21.56
C THR A 29 52.14 -9.91 21.97
N ILE A 30 51.66 -10.53 23.05
CA ILE A 30 52.12 -11.86 23.50
C ILE A 30 51.58 -13.01 22.61
N ASN A 31 50.51 -12.79 21.83
CA ASN A 31 50.00 -13.77 20.87
C ASN A 31 50.56 -13.64 19.44
N GLY A 32 51.62 -12.85 19.26
CA GLY A 32 52.25 -12.63 17.96
C GLY A 32 53.45 -13.53 17.66
N ILE A 33 53.30 -14.86 17.61
CA ILE A 33 54.33 -15.75 17.01
C ILE A 33 53.71 -16.90 16.20
N ARG A 34 53.95 -16.82 14.87
CA ARG A 34 53.96 -17.83 13.79
C ARG A 34 52.64 -18.33 13.19
N TYR A 35 52.28 -17.67 12.10
CA TYR A 35 51.63 -18.27 10.92
C TYR A 35 52.70 -18.82 9.96
N ASP A 36 52.57 -20.08 9.56
CA ASP A 36 52.75 -20.51 8.16
C ASP A 36 52.06 -21.88 7.97
N SER A 37 51.47 -22.14 6.79
CA SER A 37 50.88 -23.41 6.30
C SER A 37 49.34 -23.64 6.23
N VAL A 38 48.48 -22.62 6.16
CA VAL A 38 47.06 -22.85 5.72
C VAL A 38 46.61 -21.91 4.59
N LEU A 39 47.57 -21.40 3.81
CA LEU A 39 47.31 -20.77 2.53
C LEU A 39 48.01 -21.56 1.42
N ARG A 40 47.46 -22.75 1.11
CA ARG A 40 47.56 -23.43 -0.18
C ARG A 40 46.69 -24.69 -0.15
N PHE A 41 45.43 -24.55 -0.54
CA PHE A 41 44.73 -25.47 -1.43
C PHE A 41 43.40 -24.82 -1.86
N GLY A 42 43.53 -23.82 -2.72
CA GLY A 42 42.44 -23.41 -3.59
C GLY A 42 42.40 -24.34 -4.81
N ARG A 43 41.21 -24.38 -5.42
CA ARG A 43 40.90 -24.90 -6.76
C ARG A 43 40.83 -26.43 -6.91
N CYS A 44 39.60 -26.94 -6.87
CA CYS A 44 38.98 -27.70 -7.96
C CYS A 44 37.56 -28.11 -7.53
N ALA A 45 36.53 -27.48 -8.10
CA ALA A 45 35.22 -28.10 -8.41
C ALA A 45 34.25 -27.02 -8.92
N LEU A 46 34.61 -26.37 -10.02
CA LEU A 46 33.68 -25.66 -10.90
C LEU A 46 34.11 -26.03 -12.31
N ALA A 47 33.67 -27.19 -12.78
CA ALA A 47 33.73 -27.60 -14.17
C ALA A 47 32.68 -28.69 -14.42
N ASN A 48 31.92 -28.49 -15.50
CA ASN A 48 31.04 -29.43 -16.19
C ASN A 48 29.55 -29.39 -15.81
N ALA A 49 28.89 -28.33 -16.31
CA ALA A 49 27.56 -28.46 -16.89
C ALA A 49 27.71 -28.86 -18.37
N PRO A 50 26.88 -29.77 -18.92
CA PRO A 50 26.60 -29.82 -20.34
C PRO A 50 25.41 -28.93 -20.68
N SER A 51 25.61 -28.15 -21.73
CA SER A 51 24.67 -27.32 -22.46
C SER A 51 23.55 -28.13 -23.13
N GLN A 52 22.29 -27.71 -22.96
CA GLN A 52 21.26 -27.88 -23.97
C GLN A 52 20.51 -26.56 -24.17
N SER A 53 20.45 -26.14 -25.43
CA SER A 53 19.80 -24.94 -25.94
C SER A 53 18.27 -25.05 -25.90
N PRO A 54 17.53 -23.93 -25.70
CA PRO A 54 16.09 -23.92 -25.69
C PRO A 54 15.52 -23.82 -27.12
N SER A 55 14.69 -24.80 -27.48
CA SER A 55 13.82 -24.71 -28.66
C SER A 55 12.62 -23.82 -28.36
N SER A 56 12.37 -22.90 -29.28
CA SER A 56 11.22 -22.01 -29.39
C SER A 56 9.88 -22.73 -29.40
N SER A 57 8.97 -22.34 -28.50
CA SER A 57 7.53 -22.42 -28.75
C SER A 57 6.84 -21.27 -28.03
N SER A 58 6.45 -20.30 -28.84
CA SER A 58 5.51 -19.24 -28.55
C SER A 58 4.13 -19.83 -28.25
N ASP A 59 3.74 -19.86 -26.98
CA ASP A 59 2.34 -20.05 -26.61
C ASP A 59 1.71 -18.70 -26.33
N ASN A 60 1.11 -18.20 -27.42
CA ASN A 60 0.04 -17.23 -27.41
C ASN A 60 -1.01 -17.65 -26.37
N PHE A 61 -1.16 -16.88 -25.30
CA PHE A 61 -2.39 -16.91 -24.52
C PHE A 61 -3.51 -16.37 -25.42
N LEU A 62 -4.21 -17.34 -26.02
CA LEU A 62 -5.52 -17.26 -26.64
C LEU A 62 -6.33 -16.13 -25.96
N ALA A 63 -6.51 -14.99 -26.62
CA ALA A 63 -7.67 -14.76 -27.48
C ALA A 63 -8.89 -15.50 -26.93
N VAL A 64 -9.51 -14.91 -25.90
CA VAL A 64 -10.87 -15.25 -25.54
C VAL A 64 -11.71 -14.99 -26.78
N ASN A 65 -12.24 -16.09 -27.31
CA ASN A 65 -13.10 -16.13 -28.46
C ASN A 65 -14.14 -15.01 -28.42
N SER A 66 -14.09 -14.19 -29.46
CA SER A 66 -15.19 -13.34 -29.92
C SER A 66 -16.41 -14.21 -30.24
N SER A 67 -17.23 -14.49 -29.23
CA SER A 67 -18.65 -14.62 -29.49
C SER A 67 -19.13 -13.23 -29.89
N ALA A 68 -19.53 -13.04 -31.14
CA ALA A 68 -20.15 -11.82 -31.62
C ALA A 68 -21.29 -11.44 -30.66
N SER A 69 -21.03 -10.48 -29.77
CA SER A 69 -21.98 -10.09 -28.75
C SER A 69 -22.94 -9.08 -29.33
N SER A 70 -24.23 -9.28 -29.05
CA SER A 70 -25.32 -8.35 -29.32
C SER A 70 -25.24 -7.07 -28.47
N ASP A 71 -24.03 -6.69 -28.03
CA ASP A 71 -23.81 -5.69 -26.99
C ASP A 71 -24.16 -4.29 -27.50
N ILE A 72 -24.90 -3.56 -26.68
CA ILE A 72 -25.25 -2.18 -26.94
C ILE A 72 -23.99 -1.33 -26.76
N ARG A 73 -23.77 -0.34 -27.63
CA ARG A 73 -22.61 0.55 -27.58
C ARG A 73 -23.11 1.96 -27.31
N ILE A 74 -22.71 2.55 -26.20
CA ILE A 74 -23.21 3.84 -25.72
C ILE A 74 -22.04 4.78 -25.49
N LEU A 75 -22.11 5.98 -26.07
CA LEU A 75 -21.18 7.08 -25.76
C LEU A 75 -21.89 8.08 -24.84
N ILE A 76 -21.37 8.29 -23.63
CA ILE A 76 -21.86 9.30 -22.70
C ILE A 76 -20.90 10.49 -22.71
N GLY A 77 -21.35 11.60 -23.29
CA GLY A 77 -20.64 12.88 -23.23
C GLY A 77 -21.07 13.69 -22.03
N ILE A 78 -20.17 13.81 -21.05
CA ILE A 78 -20.36 14.65 -19.87
C ILE A 78 -19.83 16.05 -20.18
N LEU A 79 -20.74 16.99 -20.39
CA LEU A 79 -20.40 18.39 -20.62
C LEU A 79 -19.98 19.01 -19.28
N THR A 80 -18.72 19.43 -19.21
CA THR A 80 -18.09 20.02 -18.02
C THR A 80 -17.27 21.24 -18.43
N LEU A 81 -16.59 21.88 -17.47
CA LEU A 81 -15.68 23.00 -17.71
C LEU A 81 -14.21 22.56 -17.53
N PRO A 82 -13.25 23.13 -18.30
CA PRO A 82 -11.84 22.81 -18.13
C PRO A 82 -11.34 22.95 -16.68
N ASP A 83 -11.82 23.95 -15.95
CA ASP A 83 -11.45 24.25 -14.56
C ASP A 83 -11.98 23.21 -13.53
N GLN A 84 -12.96 22.37 -13.90
CA GLN A 84 -13.60 21.40 -13.01
C GLN A 84 -12.86 20.05 -12.93
N TYR A 85 -11.53 20.07 -12.81
CA TYR A 85 -10.70 18.86 -12.74
C TYR A 85 -11.08 17.93 -11.57
N GLN A 86 -11.39 18.49 -10.39
CA GLN A 86 -11.80 17.71 -9.21
C GLN A 86 -13.11 16.96 -9.47
N ARG A 87 -14.06 17.60 -10.15
CA ARG A 87 -15.34 17.00 -10.52
C ARG A 87 -15.13 15.83 -11.49
N ARG A 88 -14.33 16.04 -12.55
CA ARG A 88 -14.01 14.96 -13.50
C ARG A 88 -13.32 13.79 -12.82
N HIS A 89 -12.32 14.04 -11.98
CA HIS A 89 -11.65 12.98 -11.22
C HIS A 89 -12.62 12.20 -10.34
N PHE A 90 -13.52 12.87 -9.64
CA PHE A 90 -14.55 12.22 -8.84
C PHE A 90 -15.53 11.39 -9.70
N LEU A 91 -15.96 11.90 -10.85
CA LEU A 91 -16.83 11.17 -11.77
C LEU A 91 -16.13 9.93 -12.37
N ARG A 92 -14.82 9.98 -12.63
CA ARG A 92 -14.04 8.79 -13.04
C ARG A 92 -14.09 7.68 -12.01
N LEU A 93 -14.04 8.01 -10.72
CA LEU A 93 -14.19 7.02 -9.65
C LEU A 93 -15.57 6.38 -9.66
N ILE A 94 -16.63 7.18 -9.90
CA ILE A 94 -18.02 6.69 -9.89
C ILE A 94 -18.38 5.86 -11.12
N TYR A 95 -17.97 6.30 -12.31
CA TYR A 95 -18.25 5.56 -13.54
C TYR A 95 -17.29 4.37 -13.70
N GLY A 96 -16.06 4.48 -13.22
CA GLY A 96 -15.08 3.39 -13.23
C GLY A 96 -15.42 2.22 -12.29
N THR A 97 -16.35 2.38 -11.34
CA THR A 97 -16.86 1.27 -10.51
C THR A 97 -18.07 0.56 -11.11
N GLN A 98 -18.62 1.05 -12.23
CA GLN A 98 -19.78 0.48 -12.89
C GLN A 98 -19.33 -0.29 -14.14
N SER A 99 -19.81 -1.53 -14.29
CA SER A 99 -19.45 -2.39 -15.44
C SER A 99 -20.70 -3.13 -15.91
N PRO A 100 -21.58 -2.46 -16.68
CA PRO A 100 -22.87 -3.02 -17.03
C PRO A 100 -22.74 -4.23 -17.97
N ALA A 101 -23.50 -5.28 -17.67
CA ALA A 101 -23.48 -6.51 -18.45
C ALA A 101 -24.26 -6.36 -19.78
N GLY A 102 -23.63 -6.75 -20.89
CA GLY A 102 -24.24 -6.74 -22.22
C GLY A 102 -24.25 -5.36 -22.92
N ALA A 103 -23.40 -4.43 -22.47
CA ALA A 103 -23.18 -3.17 -23.15
C ALA A 103 -21.74 -2.65 -22.95
N GLN A 104 -21.20 -2.02 -23.99
CA GLN A 104 -20.01 -1.19 -23.92
C GLN A 104 -20.46 0.26 -23.69
N VAL A 105 -20.10 0.84 -22.55
CA VAL A 105 -20.42 2.23 -22.20
C VAL A 105 -19.12 3.02 -22.07
N ASP A 106 -18.90 3.95 -23.00
CA ASP A 106 -17.74 4.83 -23.00
C ASP A 106 -18.16 6.20 -22.47
N VAL A 107 -17.53 6.63 -21.37
CA VAL A 107 -17.77 7.95 -20.76
C VAL A 107 -16.65 8.89 -21.17
N LYS A 108 -16.99 10.04 -21.78
CA LYS A 108 -16.04 11.07 -22.21
C LYS A 108 -16.41 12.42 -21.61
N PHE A 109 -15.42 13.16 -21.12
CA PHE A 109 -15.59 14.52 -20.64
C PHE A 109 -15.44 15.51 -21.80
N VAL A 110 -16.39 16.42 -21.95
CA VAL A 110 -16.51 17.28 -23.13
C VAL A 110 -16.48 18.76 -22.75
N PHE A 111 -15.55 19.50 -23.34
CA PHE A 111 -15.47 20.95 -23.23
C PHE A 111 -14.85 21.57 -24.48
N CYS A 112 -15.03 22.88 -24.65
CA CYS A 112 -14.47 23.64 -25.76
C CYS A 112 -12.97 23.94 -25.55
N ASN A 113 -12.38 24.70 -26.47
CA ASN A 113 -10.96 25.06 -26.47
C ASN A 113 -10.48 25.66 -25.13
N LEU A 114 -9.26 25.25 -24.74
CA LEU A 114 -8.58 25.71 -23.53
C LEU A 114 -8.06 27.14 -23.70
N THR A 115 -8.39 28.02 -22.76
CA THR A 115 -8.04 29.45 -22.86
C THR A 115 -6.94 29.89 -21.89
N LYS A 116 -6.74 29.15 -20.80
CA LYS A 116 -5.73 29.45 -19.77
C LYS A 116 -4.56 28.48 -19.83
N GLU A 117 -3.38 28.91 -19.40
CA GLU A 117 -2.15 28.09 -19.42
C GLU A 117 -2.20 26.92 -18.41
N ASP A 118 -2.77 27.13 -17.23
CA ASP A 118 -2.96 26.09 -16.22
C ASP A 118 -3.88 24.96 -16.72
N GLN A 119 -4.97 25.32 -17.42
CA GLN A 119 -5.87 24.37 -18.08
C GLN A 119 -5.11 23.48 -19.07
N LYS A 120 -4.24 24.06 -19.91
CA LYS A 120 -3.45 23.30 -20.90
C LYS A 120 -2.58 22.24 -20.24
N VAL A 121 -1.93 22.57 -19.13
CA VAL A 121 -1.06 21.64 -18.41
C VAL A 121 -1.88 20.53 -17.74
N LEU A 122 -2.92 20.88 -16.98
CA LEU A 122 -3.70 19.90 -16.22
C LEU A 122 -4.51 18.98 -17.12
N VAL A 123 -5.16 19.53 -18.15
CA VAL A 123 -5.93 18.74 -19.11
C VAL A 123 -5.02 17.84 -19.94
N ALA A 124 -3.81 18.28 -20.31
CA ALA A 124 -2.86 17.41 -21.00
C ALA A 124 -2.47 16.19 -20.15
N LEU A 125 -2.23 16.38 -18.83
CA LEU A 125 -1.97 15.26 -17.93
C LEU A 125 -3.15 14.30 -17.82
N GLU A 126 -4.39 14.81 -17.83
CA GLU A 126 -5.60 13.97 -17.85
C GLU A 126 -5.68 13.16 -19.16
N ILE A 127 -5.47 13.80 -20.31
CA ILE A 127 -5.49 13.13 -21.63
C ILE A 127 -4.44 12.02 -21.69
N MET A 128 -3.20 12.32 -21.29
CA MET A 128 -2.10 11.33 -21.28
C MET A 128 -2.38 10.13 -20.38
N ARG A 129 -3.19 10.29 -19.33
CA ARG A 129 -3.44 9.24 -18.35
C ARG A 129 -4.69 8.41 -18.63
N TYR A 130 -5.77 9.04 -19.08
CA TYR A 130 -7.09 8.42 -19.14
C TYR A 130 -7.67 8.33 -20.55
N ASP A 131 -7.17 9.12 -21.51
CA ASP A 131 -7.67 9.15 -22.88
C ASP A 131 -9.21 9.32 -22.99
N ASP A 132 -9.80 10.08 -22.06
CA ASP A 132 -11.25 10.19 -21.85
C ASP A 132 -11.82 11.60 -22.03
N ILE A 133 -11.08 12.47 -22.73
CA ILE A 133 -11.44 13.88 -22.93
C ILE A 133 -11.65 14.18 -24.42
N ILE A 134 -12.75 14.88 -24.72
CA ILE A 134 -13.04 15.45 -26.04
C ILE A 134 -12.96 16.97 -25.92
N ILE A 135 -12.00 17.55 -26.65
CA ILE A 135 -11.90 19.01 -26.81
C ILE A 135 -12.59 19.40 -28.12
N LEU A 136 -13.61 20.23 -28.01
CA LEU A 136 -14.39 20.72 -29.14
C LEU A 136 -13.82 22.04 -29.68
N ASP A 137 -13.85 22.20 -31.00
CA ASP A 137 -13.48 23.46 -31.64
C ASP A 137 -14.59 24.52 -31.52
N CYS A 138 -14.70 25.08 -30.32
CA CYS A 138 -15.63 26.14 -29.98
C CYS A 138 -15.03 27.05 -28.90
N LYS A 139 -15.71 28.16 -28.62
CA LYS A 139 -15.46 28.94 -27.39
C LYS A 139 -16.37 28.42 -26.29
N GLU A 140 -15.83 28.17 -25.10
CA GLU A 140 -16.59 27.62 -23.96
C GLU A 140 -17.86 28.44 -23.70
N ASN A 141 -19.02 27.76 -23.72
CA ASN A 141 -20.33 28.37 -23.61
C ASN A 141 -21.39 27.33 -23.22
N MET A 142 -22.52 27.81 -22.70
CA MET A 142 -23.71 26.99 -22.47
C MET A 142 -24.72 27.11 -23.63
N ASN A 143 -25.00 28.35 -24.06
CA ASN A 143 -26.16 28.68 -24.92
C ASN A 143 -25.79 29.16 -26.34
N LYS A 144 -24.55 28.95 -26.79
CA LYS A 144 -24.02 29.41 -28.08
C LYS A 144 -23.49 28.24 -28.91
N GLY A 145 -24.24 27.13 -28.94
CA GLY A 145 -23.97 26.02 -29.84
C GLY A 145 -22.99 24.95 -29.35
N LYS A 146 -22.55 24.92 -28.08
CA LYS A 146 -21.68 23.83 -27.56
C LYS A 146 -22.29 22.43 -27.82
N THR A 147 -23.59 22.27 -27.58
CA THR A 147 -24.34 21.03 -27.85
C THR A 147 -24.32 20.64 -29.32
N TYR A 148 -24.51 21.61 -30.23
CA TYR A 148 -24.38 21.37 -31.66
C TYR A 148 -22.98 20.92 -32.02
N THR A 149 -21.94 21.63 -31.57
CA THR A 149 -20.54 21.30 -31.84
C THR A 149 -20.19 19.91 -31.34
N TYR A 150 -20.70 19.51 -30.17
CA TYR A 150 -20.52 18.16 -29.64
C TYR A 150 -21.06 17.11 -30.62
N PHE A 151 -22.37 17.12 -30.92
CA PHE A 151 -22.96 16.08 -31.77
C PHE A 151 -22.44 16.12 -33.22
N SER A 152 -22.27 17.32 -33.81
CA SER A 152 -21.84 17.45 -35.21
C SER A 152 -20.38 17.06 -35.48
N SER A 153 -19.52 17.09 -34.45
CA SER A 153 -18.11 16.71 -34.58
C SER A 153 -17.89 15.20 -34.50
N LEU A 154 -18.76 14.46 -33.79
CA LEU A 154 -18.59 13.03 -33.54
C LEU A 154 -18.47 12.16 -34.79
N PRO A 155 -19.27 12.34 -35.87
CA PRO A 155 -19.15 11.49 -37.07
C PRO A 155 -17.77 11.57 -37.73
N GLU A 156 -17.09 12.72 -37.67
CA GLU A 156 -15.74 12.90 -38.21
C GLU A 156 -14.67 12.40 -37.24
N MET A 157 -14.83 12.67 -35.95
CA MET A 157 -13.88 12.23 -34.92
C MET A 157 -13.83 10.71 -34.75
N LEU A 158 -14.93 10.02 -35.04
CA LEU A 158 -15.09 8.57 -34.85
C LEU A 158 -15.14 7.81 -36.18
N ASN A 159 -14.70 8.44 -37.28
CA ASN A 159 -14.58 7.81 -38.59
C ASN A 159 -13.35 6.90 -38.65
N ASP A 160 -13.39 5.80 -37.90
CA ASP A 160 -12.34 4.80 -37.81
C ASP A 160 -12.75 3.54 -38.58
N THR A 161 -11.95 3.13 -39.57
CA THR A 161 -12.24 1.95 -40.40
C THR A 161 -12.12 0.64 -39.63
N ASP A 162 -11.46 0.65 -38.46
CA ASP A 162 -11.20 -0.55 -37.67
C ASP A 162 -12.36 -0.89 -36.71
N ARG A 163 -13.37 -0.01 -36.59
CA ARG A 163 -14.52 -0.18 -35.68
C ARG A 163 -15.79 -0.58 -36.43
N PRO A 164 -16.69 -1.38 -35.79
CA PRO A 164 -17.98 -1.70 -36.37
C PRO A 164 -18.85 -0.46 -36.53
N TYR A 165 -19.48 -0.29 -37.69
CA TYR A 165 -20.41 0.81 -37.97
C TYR A 165 -21.85 0.43 -37.57
N PRO A 166 -22.62 1.32 -36.93
CA PRO A 166 -22.20 2.61 -36.40
C PRO A 166 -21.27 2.43 -35.17
N PRO A 167 -20.32 3.36 -34.93
CA PRO A 167 -19.36 3.23 -33.83
C PRO A 167 -20.06 3.09 -32.48
N TYR A 168 -21.14 3.85 -32.28
CA TYR A 168 -22.05 3.69 -31.15
C TYR A 168 -23.48 3.53 -31.65
N HIS A 169 -24.31 2.81 -30.90
CA HIS A 169 -25.74 2.74 -31.16
C HIS A 169 -26.46 3.98 -30.62
N TYR A 170 -26.00 4.47 -29.45
CA TYR A 170 -26.59 5.61 -28.78
C TYR A 170 -25.52 6.60 -28.31
N VAL A 171 -25.84 7.90 -28.39
CA VAL A 171 -24.99 8.99 -27.91
C VAL A 171 -25.79 9.88 -26.97
N MET A 172 -25.27 10.07 -25.76
CA MET A 172 -25.87 10.87 -24.70
C MET A 172 -25.10 12.19 -24.50
N LYS A 173 -25.86 13.25 -24.22
CA LYS A 173 -25.38 14.47 -23.56
C LYS A 173 -25.86 14.44 -22.11
N THR A 174 -24.98 14.75 -21.16
CA THR A 174 -25.34 14.96 -19.75
C THR A 174 -24.49 16.06 -19.13
N ASP A 175 -25.00 16.65 -18.05
CA ASP A 175 -24.26 17.58 -17.20
C ASP A 175 -23.39 16.83 -16.18
N ASP A 176 -22.39 17.51 -15.61
CA ASP A 176 -21.44 16.95 -14.64
C ASP A 176 -21.98 16.88 -13.20
N ASP A 177 -23.22 17.33 -12.99
CA ASP A 177 -23.97 17.19 -11.74
C ASP A 177 -25.16 16.21 -11.84
N THR A 178 -25.13 15.33 -12.84
CA THR A 178 -26.04 14.19 -12.94
C THR A 178 -25.31 12.88 -12.66
N TYR A 179 -25.87 12.04 -11.81
CA TYR A 179 -25.43 10.67 -11.58
C TYR A 179 -26.28 9.69 -12.39
N PHE A 180 -25.66 8.95 -13.30
CA PHE A 180 -26.29 7.83 -14.01
C PHE A 180 -25.90 6.48 -13.39
N ARG A 181 -26.91 5.62 -13.22
CA ARG A 181 -26.73 4.20 -12.91
C ARG A 181 -26.71 3.41 -14.20
N LEU A 182 -25.52 2.97 -14.61
CA LEU A 182 -25.28 2.42 -15.95
C LEU A 182 -26.02 1.10 -16.19
N ASP A 183 -26.16 0.24 -15.17
CA ASP A 183 -26.96 -1.00 -15.29
C ASP A 183 -28.42 -0.70 -15.63
N ASN A 184 -29.07 0.16 -14.83
CA ASN A 184 -30.46 0.56 -15.05
C ASN A 184 -30.63 1.31 -16.38
N LEU A 185 -29.66 2.14 -16.76
CA LEU A 185 -29.66 2.80 -18.07
C LEU A 185 -29.61 1.76 -19.20
N VAL A 186 -28.69 0.80 -19.15
CA VAL A 186 -28.55 -0.22 -20.20
C VAL A 186 -29.80 -1.11 -20.27
N GLU A 187 -30.35 -1.50 -19.13
CA GLU A 187 -31.60 -2.28 -19.08
C GLU A 187 -32.78 -1.56 -19.70
N SER A 188 -32.92 -0.25 -19.48
CA SER A 188 -34.01 0.52 -20.07
C SER A 188 -33.92 0.67 -21.59
N LEU A 189 -32.72 0.50 -22.15
CA LEU A 189 -32.45 0.64 -23.59
C LEU A 189 -32.53 -0.66 -24.37
N LYS A 190 -32.34 -1.81 -23.70
CA LYS A 190 -32.44 -3.14 -24.34
C LYS A 190 -33.69 -3.33 -25.23
N PRO A 191 -34.90 -2.89 -24.83
CA PRO A 191 -36.11 -3.06 -25.65
C PRO A 191 -36.31 -1.96 -26.70
N LEU A 192 -35.46 -0.93 -26.74
CA LEU A 192 -35.69 0.27 -27.56
C LEU A 192 -35.06 0.14 -28.96
N PRO A 193 -35.61 0.86 -29.97
CA PRO A 193 -35.02 0.90 -31.29
C PRO A 193 -33.65 1.58 -31.28
N ARG A 194 -32.78 1.17 -32.20
CA ARG A 194 -31.42 1.72 -32.38
C ARG A 194 -31.36 2.86 -33.40
N GLU A 195 -32.50 3.18 -34.02
CA GLU A 195 -32.64 4.21 -35.05
C GLU A 195 -33.76 5.18 -34.68
N ASP A 196 -33.58 6.43 -35.09
CA ASP A 196 -34.52 7.54 -34.88
C ASP A 196 -35.03 7.65 -33.43
N LEU A 197 -34.16 7.36 -32.45
CA LEU A 197 -34.46 7.34 -31.01
C LEU A 197 -34.18 8.70 -30.38
N TYR A 198 -35.10 9.17 -29.52
CA TYR A 198 -34.82 10.25 -28.57
C TYR A 198 -35.35 9.90 -27.18
N TYR A 199 -34.41 9.67 -26.25
CA TYR A 199 -34.67 9.16 -24.91
C TYR A 199 -34.23 10.17 -23.85
N GLY A 200 -35.08 10.42 -22.85
CA GLY A 200 -34.72 11.30 -21.74
C GLY A 200 -35.90 11.70 -20.87
N TYR A 201 -35.72 12.73 -20.05
CA TYR A 201 -36.76 13.27 -19.16
C TYR A 201 -37.52 14.43 -19.83
N VAL A 202 -38.81 14.26 -20.14
CA VAL A 202 -39.55 15.29 -20.89
C VAL A 202 -39.90 16.54 -20.06
N ILE A 203 -39.75 17.73 -20.64
CA ILE A 203 -40.16 19.03 -20.08
C ILE A 203 -41.40 19.52 -20.85
N PRO A 204 -42.46 20.00 -20.17
CA PRO A 204 -42.54 20.38 -18.76
C PRO A 204 -42.72 19.18 -17.83
N CYS A 205 -42.34 19.34 -16.56
CA CYS A 205 -42.32 18.23 -15.60
C CYS A 205 -43.69 17.57 -15.38
N ARG A 206 -44.79 18.29 -15.61
CA ARG A 206 -46.17 17.77 -15.51
C ARG A 206 -46.62 16.91 -16.69
N SER A 207 -45.94 16.95 -17.84
CA SER A 207 -46.34 16.17 -19.03
C SER A 207 -45.74 14.77 -19.01
N MET A 208 -46.50 13.73 -19.35
CA MET A 208 -45.93 12.38 -19.58
C MET A 208 -45.69 12.08 -21.06
N ASP A 209 -46.17 12.95 -21.96
CA ASP A 209 -46.06 12.80 -23.40
C ASP A 209 -44.63 13.16 -23.88
N PRO A 210 -43.86 12.19 -24.44
CA PRO A 210 -42.48 12.40 -24.91
C PRO A 210 -42.36 13.30 -26.14
N PHE A 211 -43.48 13.65 -26.80
CA PHE A 211 -43.49 14.55 -27.96
C PHE A 211 -43.63 16.03 -27.56
N VAL A 212 -43.83 16.33 -26.27
CA VAL A 212 -43.98 17.70 -25.76
C VAL A 212 -42.63 18.38 -25.59
N HIS A 213 -42.52 19.60 -26.12
CA HIS A 213 -41.37 20.51 -26.09
C HIS A 213 -39.99 19.85 -26.32
N TYR A 214 -39.31 19.40 -25.25
CA TYR A 214 -37.92 18.91 -25.28
C TYR A 214 -37.58 18.01 -24.09
N MET A 215 -36.44 17.31 -24.15
CA MET A 215 -35.89 16.51 -23.03
C MET A 215 -34.93 17.35 -22.18
N SER A 216 -34.96 17.17 -20.88
CA SER A 216 -34.17 17.96 -19.91
C SER A 216 -32.66 17.73 -20.02
N GLY A 217 -31.91 18.81 -19.76
CA GLY A 217 -30.45 18.83 -19.75
C GLY A 217 -29.78 17.97 -18.70
N MET A 218 -30.54 17.43 -17.74
CA MET A 218 -30.05 16.38 -16.84
C MET A 218 -29.39 15.23 -17.59
N GLY A 219 -29.92 14.94 -18.78
CA GLY A 219 -29.29 14.12 -19.77
C GLY A 219 -30.33 13.56 -20.73
N TYR A 220 -29.98 13.52 -22.00
CA TYR A 220 -30.79 12.91 -23.04
C TYR A 220 -29.90 12.23 -24.05
N MET A 221 -30.49 11.30 -24.78
CA MET A 221 -29.78 10.39 -25.65
C MET A 221 -30.50 10.25 -26.97
N ILE A 222 -29.70 10.14 -28.02
CA ILE A 222 -30.17 9.96 -29.38
C ILE A 222 -29.46 8.77 -30.04
N SER A 223 -30.09 8.20 -31.04
CA SER A 223 -29.46 7.21 -31.91
C SER A 223 -28.44 7.85 -32.85
N TRP A 224 -27.50 7.03 -33.34
CA TRP A 224 -26.39 7.50 -34.18
C TRP A 224 -26.84 8.18 -35.49
N ASP A 225 -27.91 7.71 -36.11
CA ASP A 225 -28.47 8.31 -37.33
C ASP A 225 -28.93 9.77 -37.12
N ILE A 226 -29.40 10.11 -35.92
CA ILE A 226 -29.73 11.50 -35.57
C ILE A 226 -28.45 12.33 -35.40
N VAL A 227 -27.38 11.75 -34.85
CA VAL A 227 -26.06 12.42 -34.74
C VAL A 227 -25.55 12.80 -36.12
N GLU A 228 -25.61 11.87 -37.08
CA GLU A 228 -25.23 12.11 -38.47
C GLU A 228 -26.11 13.18 -39.12
N TRP A 229 -27.43 13.10 -38.91
CA TRP A 229 -28.35 14.12 -39.40
C TRP A 229 -28.05 15.52 -38.83
N ILE A 230 -27.66 15.64 -37.55
CA ILE A 230 -27.32 16.93 -36.94
C ILE A 230 -26.14 17.59 -37.66
N ARG A 231 -25.15 16.80 -38.09
CA ARG A 231 -23.97 17.29 -38.83
C ARG A 231 -24.33 17.81 -40.22
N GLU A 232 -25.19 17.09 -40.94
CA GLU A 232 -25.49 17.38 -42.35
C GLU A 232 -26.62 18.41 -42.53
N SER A 233 -27.56 18.47 -41.59
CA SER A 233 -28.78 19.25 -41.71
C SER A 233 -28.55 20.76 -41.54
N PRO A 234 -29.16 21.60 -42.38
CA PRO A 234 -29.14 23.05 -42.19
C PRO A 234 -29.95 23.49 -40.97
N ILE A 235 -30.86 22.65 -40.45
CA ILE A 235 -31.77 23.01 -39.35
C ILE A 235 -31.00 23.29 -38.06
N PRO A 236 -30.21 22.33 -37.48
CA PRO A 236 -29.40 22.63 -36.30
C PRO A 236 -28.37 23.72 -36.56
N LYS A 237 -27.74 23.71 -37.75
CA LYS A 237 -26.69 24.66 -38.14
C LYS A 237 -27.15 26.13 -38.13
N ASN A 238 -28.42 26.38 -38.45
CA ASN A 238 -28.98 27.74 -38.52
C ASN A 238 -29.61 28.22 -37.20
N HIS A 239 -29.79 27.34 -36.21
CA HIS A 239 -30.46 27.64 -34.94
C HIS A 239 -29.61 27.20 -33.75
N LEU A 240 -28.50 27.91 -33.48
CA LEU A 240 -27.51 27.52 -32.46
C LEU A 240 -27.67 28.22 -31.10
N GLU A 241 -28.40 29.33 -31.06
CA GLU A 241 -28.47 30.21 -29.90
C GLU A 241 -29.75 30.02 -29.08
N GLY A 242 -29.59 29.86 -27.76
CA GLY A 242 -30.70 29.72 -26.80
C GLY A 242 -30.40 28.70 -25.71
N PRO A 243 -31.34 28.45 -24.79
CA PRO A 243 -31.24 27.35 -23.83
C PRO A 243 -31.08 26.03 -24.59
N GLU A 244 -29.98 25.33 -24.35
CA GLU A 244 -29.46 24.28 -25.21
C GLU A 244 -30.42 23.11 -25.39
N ASP A 245 -31.10 22.70 -24.31
CA ASP A 245 -32.04 21.57 -24.35
C ASP A 245 -33.30 21.91 -25.15
N LYS A 246 -33.77 23.15 -25.02
CA LYS A 246 -34.94 23.66 -25.73
C LYS A 246 -34.64 23.76 -27.22
N VAL A 247 -33.49 24.36 -27.55
CA VAL A 247 -33.00 24.50 -28.93
C VAL A 247 -32.85 23.12 -29.57
N PHE A 248 -32.30 22.13 -28.85
CA PHE A 248 -32.21 20.76 -29.33
C PHE A 248 -33.59 20.16 -29.63
N GLY A 249 -34.57 20.30 -28.72
CA GLY A 249 -35.93 19.84 -28.98
C GLY A 249 -36.61 20.52 -30.16
N ASP A 250 -36.29 21.80 -30.40
CA ASP A 250 -36.76 22.56 -31.56
C ASP A 250 -36.17 21.98 -32.86
N TRP A 251 -34.88 21.62 -32.89
CA TRP A 251 -34.26 20.94 -34.04
C TRP A 251 -34.96 19.64 -34.39
N ILE A 252 -35.19 18.79 -33.40
CA ILE A 252 -35.81 17.47 -33.61
C ILE A 252 -37.24 17.64 -34.13
N ARG A 253 -37.98 18.64 -33.64
CA ARG A 253 -39.34 18.94 -34.08
C ARG A 253 -39.39 19.50 -35.51
N GLU A 254 -38.54 20.47 -35.83
CA GLU A 254 -38.45 21.07 -37.17
C GLU A 254 -37.89 20.10 -38.21
N GLY A 255 -36.96 19.25 -37.81
CA GLY A 255 -36.35 18.23 -38.66
C GLY A 255 -37.21 17.00 -38.89
N HIS A 256 -38.37 16.90 -38.23
CA HIS A 256 -39.23 15.71 -38.23
C HIS A 256 -38.45 14.41 -37.91
N ARG A 257 -37.48 14.52 -36.99
CA ARG A 257 -36.67 13.42 -36.47
C ARG A 257 -37.18 12.95 -35.12
N ALA A 258 -36.60 11.85 -34.66
CA ALA A 258 -36.96 11.12 -33.47
C ALA A 258 -38.44 10.76 -33.43
N LYS A 259 -38.88 9.87 -34.33
CA LYS A 259 -40.21 9.26 -34.26
C LYS A 259 -40.34 8.31 -33.07
N ASN A 260 -39.22 7.72 -32.64
CA ASN A 260 -39.15 6.84 -31.48
C ASN A 260 -38.76 7.64 -30.23
N ARG A 261 -39.70 8.38 -29.65
CA ARG A 261 -39.45 9.15 -28.41
C ARG A 261 -39.88 8.40 -27.17
N TYR A 262 -38.99 8.32 -26.18
CA TYR A 262 -39.26 7.62 -24.93
C TYR A 262 -38.97 8.52 -23.73
N ASN A 263 -39.95 8.59 -22.85
CA ASN A 263 -39.89 9.37 -21.62
C ASN A 263 -39.40 8.47 -20.47
N ALA A 264 -38.33 8.89 -19.81
CA ALA A 264 -37.69 8.20 -18.69
C ALA A 264 -38.18 8.70 -17.31
N LYS A 265 -39.33 9.39 -17.26
CA LYS A 265 -39.93 9.87 -16.00
C LYS A 265 -40.16 8.73 -15.01
N TRP A 266 -40.07 9.09 -13.73
CA TRP A 266 -39.97 8.22 -12.54
C TRP A 266 -38.62 7.56 -12.32
N SER A 267 -37.85 7.31 -13.39
CA SER A 267 -36.49 6.78 -13.29
C SER A 267 -35.41 7.86 -13.43
N MET A 268 -35.73 9.01 -14.02
CA MET A 268 -34.85 10.19 -14.06
C MET A 268 -35.54 11.36 -13.37
N TYR A 269 -34.84 12.07 -12.48
CA TYR A 269 -35.42 13.15 -11.69
C TYR A 269 -34.36 14.03 -11.01
N ASN A 270 -34.80 15.20 -10.53
CA ASN A 270 -33.96 16.09 -9.72
C ASN A 270 -33.85 15.56 -8.29
N PHE A 271 -32.69 15.74 -7.65
CA PHE A 271 -32.46 15.40 -6.25
C PHE A 271 -33.58 15.97 -5.35
N PRO A 272 -34.13 15.20 -4.38
CA PRO A 272 -35.37 15.54 -3.67
C PRO A 272 -35.41 16.93 -3.01
N GLU A 273 -34.25 17.45 -2.62
CA GLU A 273 -34.10 18.72 -1.92
C GLU A 273 -33.40 19.79 -2.79
N PRO A 274 -33.98 21.00 -2.94
CA PRO A 274 -35.31 21.41 -2.49
C PRO A 274 -36.44 20.83 -3.36
N PRO A 275 -37.66 20.63 -2.82
CA PRO A 275 -38.77 20.07 -3.57
C PRO A 275 -39.20 21.01 -4.70
N THR A 276 -39.31 20.46 -5.91
CA THR A 276 -39.82 21.13 -7.11
C THR A 276 -40.84 20.24 -7.82
N THR A 277 -41.44 20.73 -8.91
CA THR A 277 -42.35 19.90 -9.73
C THR A 277 -41.65 18.75 -10.48
N CYS A 278 -40.31 18.69 -10.42
CA CYS A 278 -39.48 17.71 -11.14
C CYS A 278 -38.66 16.82 -10.19
N THR A 279 -38.95 16.87 -8.88
CA THR A 279 -38.27 16.07 -7.86
C THR A 279 -39.21 14.99 -7.34
N HIS A 280 -38.66 13.82 -7.03
CA HIS A 280 -39.29 12.85 -6.14
C HIS A 280 -38.21 12.17 -5.29
N GLU A 281 -38.64 11.37 -4.31
CA GLU A 281 -37.76 10.59 -3.44
C GLU A 281 -36.78 9.69 -4.21
N LEU A 282 -35.65 9.35 -3.60
CA LEU A 282 -34.74 8.39 -4.19
C LEU A 282 -35.43 7.03 -4.34
N TRP A 283 -35.35 6.42 -5.53
CA TRP A 283 -36.11 5.21 -5.86
C TRP A 283 -35.22 4.04 -6.33
N PRO A 284 -35.47 2.77 -5.98
CA PRO A 284 -34.57 1.66 -6.34
C PRO A 284 -34.31 1.48 -7.85
N ASP A 285 -35.28 1.78 -8.71
CA ASP A 285 -35.17 1.62 -10.17
C ASP A 285 -34.70 2.90 -10.89
N THR A 286 -34.02 3.77 -10.16
CA THR A 286 -33.50 5.04 -10.69
C THR A 286 -32.41 4.82 -11.74
N ILE A 287 -32.55 5.53 -12.84
CA ILE A 287 -31.57 5.64 -13.93
C ILE A 287 -30.69 6.86 -13.72
N ALA A 288 -31.26 8.02 -13.37
CA ALA A 288 -30.48 9.25 -13.19
C ALA A 288 -30.99 10.16 -12.07
N VAL A 289 -30.06 10.73 -11.31
CA VAL A 289 -30.33 11.77 -10.30
C VAL A 289 -29.58 13.05 -10.67
N HIS A 290 -30.32 14.14 -10.87
CA HIS A 290 -29.81 15.45 -11.29
C HIS A 290 -29.74 16.46 -10.14
N LEU A 291 -29.06 17.60 -10.35
CA LEU A 291 -28.84 18.67 -9.37
C LEU A 291 -27.97 18.27 -8.16
N LEU A 292 -27.01 17.37 -8.40
CA LEU A 292 -25.98 16.98 -7.42
C LEU A 292 -24.85 18.02 -7.38
N LYS A 293 -25.21 19.28 -7.10
CA LYS A 293 -24.27 20.41 -7.17
C LYS A 293 -23.20 20.40 -6.06
N ASN A 294 -23.41 19.69 -4.96
CA ASN A 294 -22.50 19.64 -3.81
C ASN A 294 -22.19 18.20 -3.37
N GLN A 295 -21.09 18.03 -2.62
CA GLN A 295 -20.61 16.72 -2.18
C GLN A 295 -21.60 15.98 -1.27
N GLU A 296 -22.35 16.71 -0.44
CA GLU A 296 -23.36 16.12 0.45
C GLU A 296 -24.45 15.37 -0.33
N LYS A 297 -25.00 16.00 -1.39
CA LYS A 297 -26.01 15.37 -2.25
C LYS A 297 -25.45 14.13 -2.95
N TRP A 298 -24.20 14.18 -3.42
CA TRP A 298 -23.51 13.02 -3.99
C TRP A 298 -23.41 11.88 -2.98
N ILE A 299 -22.93 12.13 -1.77
CA ILE A 299 -22.78 11.11 -0.73
C ILE A 299 -24.14 10.50 -0.40
N LYS A 300 -25.18 11.32 -0.14
CA LYS A 300 -26.53 10.82 0.14
C LYS A 300 -27.05 9.91 -0.98
N THR A 301 -26.83 10.30 -2.24
CA THR A 301 -27.25 9.54 -3.41
C THR A 301 -26.51 8.20 -3.51
N LEU A 302 -25.18 8.22 -3.41
CA LEU A 302 -24.35 7.01 -3.53
C LEU A 302 -24.59 6.03 -2.37
N THR A 303 -24.79 6.54 -1.15
CA THR A 303 -25.14 5.74 0.03
C THR A 303 -26.49 5.06 -0.14
N TYR A 304 -27.52 5.78 -0.61
CA TYR A 304 -28.85 5.21 -0.84
C TYR A 304 -28.80 4.04 -1.84
N PHE A 305 -28.08 4.22 -2.95
CA PHE A 305 -27.93 3.18 -3.98
C PHE A 305 -26.91 2.11 -3.62
N ASN A 306 -26.34 2.15 -2.41
CA ASN A 306 -25.40 1.14 -1.93
C ASN A 306 -24.22 0.92 -2.89
N VAL A 307 -23.73 1.97 -3.56
CA VAL A 307 -22.64 1.86 -4.55
C VAL A 307 -21.37 1.30 -3.91
N THR A 308 -21.17 1.55 -2.61
CA THR A 308 -20.03 1.05 -1.83
C THR A 308 -20.28 -0.31 -1.15
N ARG A 309 -21.45 -0.94 -1.28
CA ARG A 309 -21.78 -2.19 -0.57
C ARG A 309 -20.94 -3.39 -0.97
N VAL A 310 -20.32 -3.41 -2.16
CA VAL A 310 -19.36 -4.46 -2.52
C VAL A 310 -18.27 -4.54 -1.44
N ILE A 311 -17.82 -3.41 -0.91
CA ILE A 311 -16.87 -3.34 0.20
C ILE A 311 -17.51 -3.83 1.51
N GLU A 312 -18.80 -3.56 1.77
CA GLU A 312 -19.49 -4.06 2.97
C GLU A 312 -19.70 -5.59 2.96
N SER A 313 -19.93 -6.20 1.79
CA SER A 313 -20.01 -7.67 1.64
C SER A 313 -18.65 -8.35 1.70
N TYR A 314 -17.58 -7.65 1.29
CA TYR A 314 -16.20 -8.09 1.53
C TYR A 314 -15.78 -7.87 2.99
N LYS A 315 -16.28 -6.84 3.67
CA LYS A 315 -16.14 -6.67 5.12
C LYS A 315 -16.90 -7.74 5.90
N SER A 316 -18.09 -8.18 5.48
CA SER A 316 -18.83 -9.21 6.23
C SER A 316 -18.29 -10.64 6.04
N ASN A 317 -17.62 -10.93 4.92
CA ASN A 317 -17.02 -12.25 4.68
C ASN A 317 -15.51 -12.31 4.96
N PHE A 318 -14.85 -11.18 5.22
CA PHE A 318 -13.41 -11.08 5.52
C PHE A 318 -13.05 -9.85 6.38
N ASP A 319 -13.89 -9.44 7.36
CA ASP A 319 -13.43 -8.56 8.45
C ASP A 319 -12.55 -9.38 9.40
N PHE A 320 -11.34 -9.66 8.92
CA PHE A 320 -10.21 -9.78 9.81
C PHE A 320 -9.87 -8.36 10.25
N ASP A 321 -10.05 -8.06 11.53
CA ASP A 321 -9.46 -6.87 12.11
C ASP A 321 -7.94 -7.01 12.04
N TRP A 322 -7.37 -6.47 10.98
CA TRP A 322 -5.95 -6.54 10.71
C TRP A 322 -5.23 -5.57 11.65
N SER A 323 -4.90 -6.08 12.83
CA SER A 323 -4.09 -5.37 13.82
C SER A 323 -2.73 -4.92 13.28
N SER A 324 -2.20 -5.61 12.26
CA SER A 324 -0.93 -5.22 11.64
C SER A 324 -0.77 -5.66 10.18
N PHE A 325 -0.20 -4.78 9.37
CA PHE A 325 0.31 -5.08 8.04
C PHE A 325 1.77 -4.65 7.96
N ALA A 326 2.66 -5.57 7.59
CA ALA A 326 4.06 -5.27 7.35
C ALA A 326 4.39 -5.49 5.86
N PHE A 327 5.15 -4.58 5.28
CA PHE A 327 5.79 -4.79 4.00
C PHE A 327 7.30 -4.55 4.15
N GLN A 328 8.08 -5.42 3.54
CA GLN A 328 9.52 -5.29 3.45
C GLN A 328 9.91 -5.51 1.99
N PHE A 329 10.62 -4.54 1.45
CA PHE A 329 11.15 -4.59 0.10
C PHE A 329 12.66 -4.41 0.17
N SER A 330 13.40 -5.46 -0.18
CA SER A 330 14.86 -5.48 -0.12
C SER A 330 15.43 -5.68 -1.52
N ILE A 331 16.06 -4.64 -2.08
CA ILE A 331 16.89 -4.75 -3.28
C ILE A 331 18.32 -5.02 -2.82
N LEU A 332 18.86 -6.16 -3.24
CA LEU A 332 20.30 -6.38 -3.17
C LEU A 332 20.90 -5.78 -4.44
N GLY A 333 21.65 -4.69 -4.33
CA GLY A 333 22.56 -4.27 -5.39
C GLY A 333 23.74 -5.24 -5.50
N ASP A 334 24.67 -4.98 -6.41
CA ASP A 334 25.95 -5.68 -6.44
C ASP A 334 26.56 -5.71 -5.03
N LEU A 335 27.28 -6.78 -4.68
CA LEU A 335 27.79 -7.24 -3.36
C LEU A 335 28.17 -6.18 -2.28
N THR A 336 28.35 -4.93 -2.68
CA THR A 336 28.74 -3.74 -1.91
C THR A 336 27.56 -2.86 -1.42
N HIS A 337 26.36 -2.96 -2.00
CA HIS A 337 25.21 -2.08 -1.68
C HIS A 337 23.91 -2.86 -1.45
N GLY A 338 23.29 -2.68 -0.28
CA GLY A 338 21.95 -3.19 0.02
C GLY A 338 20.99 -2.04 0.30
N PHE A 339 19.80 -2.07 -0.32
CA PHE A 339 18.71 -1.13 -0.04
C PHE A 339 17.52 -1.92 0.50
N THR A 340 17.00 -1.52 1.66
CA THR A 340 15.80 -2.13 2.24
C THR A 340 14.84 -1.05 2.69
N ALA A 341 13.67 -1.02 2.07
CA ALA A 341 12.53 -0.24 2.52
C ALA A 341 11.59 -1.14 3.32
N THR A 342 11.21 -0.71 4.51
CA THR A 342 10.19 -1.38 5.32
C THR A 342 9.06 -0.41 5.61
N GLY A 343 7.86 -0.95 5.77
CA GLY A 343 6.81 -0.24 6.45
C GLY A 343 5.86 -1.17 7.16
N LEU A 344 5.33 -0.65 8.24
CA LEU A 344 4.50 -1.33 9.19
C LEU A 344 3.32 -0.42 9.46
N LYS A 345 2.14 -0.83 9.01
CA LYS A 345 0.89 -0.29 9.52
C LYS A 345 0.48 -1.12 10.72
N LYS A 346 0.33 -0.47 11.88
CA LYS A 346 -0.22 -1.10 13.07
C LYS A 346 -1.37 -0.24 13.54
N ASP A 347 -2.56 -0.82 13.59
CA ASP A 347 -3.82 -0.10 13.84
C ASP A 347 -3.97 1.07 12.83
N GLU A 348 -4.17 2.31 13.29
CA GLU A 348 -4.25 3.52 12.45
C GLU A 348 -2.91 4.20 12.18
N ILE A 349 -1.80 3.70 12.76
CA ILE A 349 -0.49 4.35 12.69
C ILE A 349 0.39 3.64 11.66
N PHE A 350 1.04 4.45 10.81
CA PHE A 350 2.01 3.99 9.83
C PHE A 350 3.43 4.33 10.27
N PHE A 351 4.28 3.31 10.31
CA PHE A 351 5.71 3.42 10.53
C PHE A 351 6.41 2.98 9.26
N GLY A 352 7.40 3.74 8.81
CA GLY A 352 8.22 3.35 7.67
C GLY A 352 9.68 3.62 7.97
N ASP A 353 10.55 2.80 7.40
CA ASP A 353 11.97 3.09 7.36
C ASP A 353 12.62 2.70 6.04
N ILE A 354 13.65 3.45 5.69
CA ILE A 354 14.52 3.16 4.57
C ILE A 354 15.91 2.95 5.16
N SER A 355 16.46 1.76 4.94
CA SER A 355 17.80 1.39 5.37
C SER A 355 18.69 1.12 4.17
N THR A 356 19.92 1.61 4.25
CA THR A 356 20.96 1.41 3.26
C THR A 356 22.19 0.84 3.94
N LEU A 357 22.74 -0.21 3.35
CA LEU A 357 23.89 -0.90 3.87
C LEU A 357 25.00 -0.88 2.83
N TYR A 358 26.09 -0.20 3.17
CA TYR A 358 27.28 -0.09 2.35
C TYR A 358 28.42 -0.92 2.95
N LYS A 359 28.91 -1.90 2.21
CA LYS A 359 30.07 -2.72 2.62
C LYS A 359 31.28 -2.35 1.77
N SER A 360 32.34 -1.89 2.42
CA SER A 360 33.63 -1.61 1.78
C SER A 360 34.78 -2.20 2.60
N LYS A 361 35.43 -3.24 2.05
CA LYS A 361 36.52 -3.98 2.71
C LYS A 361 36.15 -4.38 4.15
N ASN A 362 36.79 -3.76 5.13
CA ASN A 362 36.60 -4.03 6.55
C ASN A 362 35.52 -3.15 7.20
N THR A 363 34.99 -2.16 6.48
CA THR A 363 34.02 -1.20 7.01
C THR A 363 32.62 -1.47 6.46
N VAL A 364 31.64 -1.44 7.35
CA VAL A 364 30.21 -1.51 7.04
C VAL A 364 29.55 -0.26 7.56
N VAL A 365 28.88 0.47 6.68
CA VAL A 365 28.10 1.66 7.04
C VAL A 365 26.63 1.33 6.84
N ASP A 366 25.86 1.40 7.92
CA ASP A 366 24.41 1.26 7.94
C ASP A 366 23.80 2.65 8.19
N VAL A 367 22.93 3.09 7.29
CA VAL A 367 22.17 4.33 7.44
C VAL A 367 20.69 4.00 7.30
N LYS A 368 19.93 4.35 8.34
CA LYS A 368 18.50 4.14 8.44
C LYS A 368 17.78 5.47 8.65
N VAL A 369 16.76 5.74 7.85
CA VAL A 369 15.90 6.92 7.94
C VAL A 369 14.47 6.46 8.21
N ASP A 370 13.85 6.93 9.29
CA ASP A 370 12.46 6.60 9.60
C ASP A 370 11.46 7.72 9.25
N THR A 371 10.16 7.40 9.31
CA THR A 371 9.06 8.34 9.04
C THR A 371 8.97 9.50 10.04
N TYR A 372 9.65 9.42 11.18
CA TYR A 372 9.73 10.50 12.16
C TYR A 372 10.91 11.44 11.91
N SER A 373 11.53 11.34 10.74
CA SER A 373 12.71 12.13 10.36
C SER A 373 13.92 11.88 11.26
N ILE A 374 14.02 10.71 11.89
CA ILE A 374 15.20 10.30 12.65
C ILE A 374 16.14 9.55 11.71
N VAL A 375 17.38 10.04 11.60
CA VAL A 375 18.44 9.38 10.83
C VAL A 375 19.35 8.65 11.81
N SER A 376 19.32 7.32 11.79
CA SER A 376 20.21 6.45 12.57
C SER A 376 21.36 5.97 11.71
N THR A 377 22.59 6.25 12.10
CA THR A 377 23.81 5.83 11.39
C THR A 377 24.62 4.90 12.28
N LYS A 378 25.05 3.75 11.78
CA LYS A 378 25.98 2.82 12.44
C LYS A 378 27.16 2.50 11.52
N VAL A 379 28.35 2.89 11.92
CA VAL A 379 29.61 2.59 11.22
C VAL A 379 30.33 1.49 11.98
N THR A 380 30.45 0.32 11.38
CA THR A 380 31.17 -0.84 11.93
C THR A 380 32.48 -1.03 11.19
N VAL A 381 33.58 -1.09 11.92
CA VAL A 381 34.91 -1.42 11.39
C VAL A 381 35.31 -2.77 11.96
N ASN A 382 35.46 -3.75 11.08
CA ASN A 382 35.95 -5.08 11.40
C ASN A 382 37.47 -5.12 11.37
N ASP A 383 38.06 -6.01 12.17
CA ASP A 383 39.49 -6.31 12.20
C ASP A 383 40.38 -5.07 12.41
N ILE A 384 39.99 -4.17 13.33
CA ILE A 384 40.90 -3.09 13.81
C ILE A 384 42.16 -3.71 14.42
N PHE A 385 41.95 -4.81 15.16
CA PHE A 385 42.93 -5.78 15.61
C PHE A 385 42.38 -7.18 15.28
N PRO A 386 43.21 -8.24 15.23
CA PRO A 386 42.75 -9.59 14.93
C PRO A 386 41.55 -9.99 15.81
N SER A 387 40.42 -10.28 15.17
CA SER A 387 39.17 -10.70 15.83
C SER A 387 38.47 -9.63 16.68
N THR A 388 38.79 -8.35 16.45
CA THR A 388 38.14 -7.20 17.10
C THR A 388 37.29 -6.43 16.10
N LYS A 389 36.07 -6.07 16.50
CA LYS A 389 35.16 -5.17 15.77
C LYS A 389 34.90 -3.95 16.63
N ALA A 390 34.81 -2.77 16.02
CA ALA A 390 34.24 -1.61 16.70
C ALA A 390 33.11 -1.01 15.88
N ALA A 391 32.07 -0.52 16.55
CA ALA A 391 30.96 0.16 15.91
C ALA A 391 30.67 1.49 16.58
N LEU A 392 30.53 2.54 15.79
CA LEU A 392 30.07 3.85 16.21
C LEU A 392 28.64 4.03 15.70
N SER A 393 27.69 4.32 16.60
CA SER A 393 26.31 4.61 16.23
C SER A 393 25.83 5.95 16.79
N PHE A 394 25.02 6.69 16.02
CA PHE A 394 24.41 7.94 16.44
C PHE A 394 23.09 8.17 15.69
N LYS A 395 22.21 8.99 16.27
CA LYS A 395 20.89 9.37 15.73
C LYS A 395 20.78 10.88 15.60
N ILE A 396 20.27 11.38 14.48
CA ILE A 396 20.01 12.81 14.24
C ILE A 396 18.49 13.01 14.24
N PRO A 397 17.94 14.03 14.95
CA PRO A 397 18.62 15.19 15.55
C PRO A 397 19.11 15.03 17.00
N ASP A 398 19.05 13.84 17.60
CA ASP A 398 19.43 13.64 19.00
C ASP A 398 20.97 13.72 19.23
N HIS A 399 21.45 14.88 19.65
CA HIS A 399 22.87 15.12 19.95
C HIS A 399 23.45 14.28 21.10
N LYS A 400 22.64 13.57 21.89
CA LYS A 400 23.10 12.72 23.02
C LYS A 400 23.06 11.22 22.71
N SER A 401 22.71 10.84 21.48
CA SER A 401 22.48 9.46 21.06
C SER A 401 23.73 8.66 20.67
N GLY A 402 24.91 9.29 20.68
CA GLY A 402 26.15 8.64 20.29
C GLY A 402 26.45 7.44 21.19
N LYS A 403 26.89 6.32 20.60
CA LYS A 403 27.32 5.10 21.31
C LYS A 403 28.50 4.49 20.56
N LEU A 404 29.53 4.09 21.30
CA LEU A 404 30.68 3.35 20.80
C LEU A 404 30.64 1.93 21.39
N GLU A 405 30.70 0.92 20.53
CA GLU A 405 30.71 -0.50 20.86
C GLU A 405 32.03 -1.10 20.38
N VAL A 406 32.67 -1.94 21.20
CA VAL A 406 33.88 -2.68 20.87
C VAL A 406 33.66 -4.14 21.25
N GLN A 407 33.79 -5.03 20.28
CA GLN A 407 33.61 -6.47 20.44
C GLN A 407 34.91 -7.19 20.12
N TYR A 408 35.36 -8.04 21.02
CA TYR A 408 36.47 -8.95 20.84
C TYR A 408 35.95 -10.40 20.85
N LEU A 409 36.21 -11.13 19.78
CA LEU A 409 35.79 -12.52 19.62
C LEU A 409 37.00 -13.42 19.55
N HIS A 410 37.09 -14.40 20.43
CA HIS A 410 38.10 -15.44 20.44
C HIS A 410 37.42 -16.80 20.49
N ASN A 411 38.10 -17.88 20.09
CA ASN A 411 37.49 -19.21 19.92
C ASN A 411 36.70 -19.70 21.14
N HIS A 412 37.07 -19.29 22.35
CA HIS A 412 36.39 -19.67 23.60
C HIS A 412 35.94 -18.49 24.45
N ALA A 413 36.12 -17.26 23.99
CA ALA A 413 35.80 -16.07 24.78
C ALA A 413 35.29 -14.94 23.89
N ALA A 414 34.20 -14.30 24.30
CA ALA A 414 33.66 -13.11 23.69
C ALA A 414 33.58 -12.00 24.73
N ILE A 415 34.11 -10.83 24.42
CA ILE A 415 34.03 -9.64 25.27
C ILE A 415 33.42 -8.53 24.43
N GLU A 416 32.43 -7.85 24.97
CA GLU A 416 31.79 -6.70 24.35
C GLU A 416 31.74 -5.56 25.36
N SER A 417 32.22 -4.39 24.97
CA SER A 417 32.16 -3.18 25.79
C SER A 417 31.47 -2.08 25.01
N SER A 418 30.57 -1.35 25.64
CA SER A 418 29.92 -0.20 25.05
C SER A 418 29.90 1.02 25.97
N ILE A 419 29.99 2.20 25.37
CA ILE A 419 29.96 3.49 26.06
C ILE A 419 29.06 4.48 25.32
N GLY A 420 28.15 5.11 26.05
CA GLY A 420 27.39 6.26 25.56
C GLY A 420 28.27 7.51 25.43
N LEU A 421 28.27 8.15 24.26
CA LEU A 421 29.02 9.36 23.95
C LEU A 421 28.21 10.62 24.30
N ASN A 422 27.82 10.75 25.55
CA ASN A 422 27.09 11.90 26.06
C ASN A 422 27.64 12.33 27.45
N PRO A 423 27.19 13.46 28.03
CA PRO A 423 27.74 13.96 29.30
C PRO A 423 27.60 13.00 30.48
N ASN A 424 26.64 12.08 30.42
CA ASN A 424 26.33 11.08 31.44
C ASN A 424 26.45 9.68 30.82
N PRO A 425 27.67 9.23 30.49
CA PRO A 425 27.88 8.01 29.72
C PRO A 425 27.31 6.79 30.45
N LEU A 426 26.55 5.98 29.72
CA LEU A 426 26.19 4.64 30.15
C LEU A 426 27.28 3.68 29.70
N LEU A 427 27.85 2.92 30.63
CA LEU A 427 28.88 1.92 30.37
C LEU A 427 28.25 0.53 30.42
N GLU A 428 28.40 -0.27 29.38
CA GLU A 428 27.99 -1.68 29.38
C GLU A 428 29.20 -2.57 29.08
N LEU A 429 29.32 -3.67 29.81
CA LEU A 429 30.36 -4.67 29.63
C LEU A 429 29.72 -6.05 29.69
N SER A 430 29.90 -6.83 28.63
CA SER A 430 29.47 -8.20 28.52
C SER A 430 30.68 -9.09 28.28
N ALA A 431 30.75 -10.21 28.98
CA ALA A 431 31.78 -11.21 28.79
C ALA A 431 31.14 -12.60 28.80
N ALA A 432 31.51 -13.44 27.84
CA ALA A 432 31.09 -14.83 27.76
C ALA A 432 32.29 -15.72 27.48
N ILE A 433 32.34 -16.87 28.14
CA ILE A 433 33.34 -17.92 27.94
C ILE A 433 32.59 -19.21 27.65
N GLY A 434 33.03 -19.96 26.65
CA GLY A 434 32.36 -21.19 26.28
C GLY A 434 33.27 -22.22 25.59
N SER A 435 32.91 -23.48 25.76
CA SER A 435 33.39 -24.61 24.98
C SER A 435 32.34 -25.01 23.94
N ASP A 436 32.59 -26.08 23.19
CA ASP A 436 31.74 -26.54 22.08
C ASP A 436 30.26 -26.69 22.45
N ASN A 437 29.95 -27.07 23.70
CA ASN A 437 28.58 -27.35 24.15
C ASN A 437 28.11 -26.53 25.34
N LEU A 438 28.98 -25.79 26.03
CA LEU A 438 28.63 -25.07 27.25
C LEU A 438 29.17 -23.63 27.18
N SER A 439 28.31 -22.65 27.43
CA SER A 439 28.69 -21.24 27.52
C SER A 439 28.21 -20.65 28.84
N VAL A 440 29.00 -19.76 29.41
CA VAL A 440 28.66 -18.97 30.59
C VAL A 440 28.98 -17.52 30.28
N GLY A 441 28.06 -16.62 30.60
CA GLY A 441 28.27 -15.20 30.36
C GLY A 441 27.64 -14.32 31.43
N SER A 442 28.16 -13.10 31.52
CA SER A 442 27.63 -12.06 32.39
C SER A 442 27.68 -10.71 31.68
N GLU A 443 26.72 -9.86 32.01
CA GLU A 443 26.59 -8.51 31.49
C GLU A 443 26.36 -7.54 32.64
N VAL A 444 27.10 -6.45 32.66
CA VAL A 444 27.01 -5.39 33.67
C VAL A 444 26.86 -4.04 32.97
N GLY A 445 25.92 -3.23 33.45
CA GLY A 445 25.67 -1.87 32.99
C GLY A 445 25.77 -0.88 34.16
N PHE A 446 26.52 0.21 33.98
CA PHE A 446 26.76 1.24 34.97
C PHE A 446 26.38 2.62 34.42
N ASP A 447 25.51 3.32 35.15
CA ASP A 447 25.12 4.70 34.85
C ASP A 447 25.97 5.65 35.69
N THR A 448 26.71 6.52 35.00
CA THR A 448 27.61 7.50 35.63
C THR A 448 26.86 8.65 36.31
N ALA A 449 25.64 8.99 35.87
CA ALA A 449 24.84 10.04 36.51
C ALA A 449 24.30 9.62 37.87
N SER A 450 23.74 8.40 37.95
CA SER A 450 23.21 7.84 39.20
C SER A 450 24.29 7.17 40.05
N SER A 451 25.50 6.99 39.52
CA SER A 451 26.58 6.20 40.13
C SER A 451 26.11 4.81 40.57
N SER A 452 25.27 4.16 39.77
CA SER A 452 24.65 2.88 40.13
C SER A 452 24.63 1.88 38.99
N PHE A 453 24.61 0.59 39.34
CA PHE A 453 24.46 -0.48 38.37
C PHE A 453 23.01 -0.54 37.89
N VAL A 454 22.80 -0.28 36.60
CA VAL A 454 21.49 -0.34 35.94
C VAL A 454 21.17 -1.72 35.40
N LYS A 455 22.18 -2.52 35.07
CA LYS A 455 22.03 -3.86 34.49
C LYS A 455 23.04 -4.80 35.13
N CYS A 456 22.60 -5.99 35.53
CA CYS A 456 23.47 -7.06 36.00
C CYS A 456 22.76 -8.37 35.68
N ASN A 457 23.22 -9.02 34.62
CA ASN A 457 22.65 -10.26 34.13
C ASN A 457 23.73 -11.34 34.09
N ALA A 458 23.34 -12.58 34.30
CA ALA A 458 24.21 -13.74 34.16
C ALA A 458 23.46 -14.83 33.40
N GLY A 459 24.17 -15.71 32.72
CA GLY A 459 23.56 -16.76 31.93
C GLY A 459 24.47 -17.96 31.74
N ILE A 460 23.86 -19.14 31.65
CA ILE A 460 24.49 -20.38 31.26
C ILE A 460 23.69 -21.00 30.11
N GLY A 461 24.39 -21.40 29.06
CA GLY A 461 23.82 -22.01 27.87
C GLY A 461 24.46 -23.37 27.63
N LEU A 462 23.63 -24.35 27.32
CA LEU A 462 24.02 -25.67 26.84
C LEU A 462 23.52 -25.81 25.41
N ASN A 463 24.43 -26.04 24.47
CA ASN A 463 24.10 -26.21 23.07
C ASN A 463 24.57 -27.57 22.58
N LYS A 464 23.65 -28.41 22.11
CA LYS A 464 23.94 -29.69 21.46
C LYS A 464 23.22 -29.74 20.11
N PRO A 465 23.64 -30.61 19.17
CA PRO A 465 22.99 -30.71 17.86
C PRO A 465 21.47 -30.94 17.94
N ASP A 466 21.01 -31.75 18.90
CA ASP A 466 19.61 -32.14 19.02
C ASP A 466 18.79 -31.21 19.93
N PHE A 467 19.44 -30.45 20.82
CA PHE A 467 18.75 -29.55 21.74
C PHE A 467 19.66 -28.45 22.28
N SER A 468 19.06 -27.33 22.64
CA SER A 468 19.70 -26.22 23.32
C SER A 468 18.91 -25.85 24.57
N ALA A 469 19.59 -25.63 25.68
CA ALA A 469 19.02 -25.19 26.94
C ALA A 469 19.73 -23.92 27.41
N ALA A 470 19.00 -22.96 27.97
CA ALA A 470 19.59 -21.76 28.53
C ALA A 470 18.92 -21.42 29.86
N LEU A 471 19.71 -20.96 30.82
CA LEU A 471 19.23 -20.40 32.07
C LEU A 471 19.84 -19.01 32.23
N LEU A 472 19.00 -18.00 32.30
CA LEU A 472 19.38 -16.59 32.38
C LEU A 472 18.84 -16.00 33.69
N LEU A 473 19.68 -15.27 34.39
CA LEU A 473 19.33 -14.43 35.52
C LEU A 473 19.38 -12.97 35.06
N THR A 474 18.23 -12.31 35.02
CA THR A 474 18.07 -10.95 34.50
C THR A 474 17.50 -9.99 35.56
N ASP A 475 17.32 -8.72 35.20
CA ASP A 475 16.71 -7.68 36.03
C ASP A 475 17.41 -7.51 37.38
N LYS A 476 18.75 -7.48 37.35
CA LYS A 476 19.60 -7.38 38.56
C LYS A 476 19.40 -8.54 39.53
N GLY A 477 19.19 -9.74 39.01
CA GLY A 477 19.00 -10.94 39.83
C GLY A 477 17.56 -11.20 40.28
N GLN A 478 16.59 -10.45 39.76
CA GLN A 478 15.19 -10.59 40.18
C GLN A 478 14.36 -11.52 39.29
N THR A 479 14.82 -11.82 38.08
CA THR A 479 14.07 -12.64 37.13
C THR A 479 14.93 -13.80 36.65
N LEU A 480 14.46 -15.02 36.84
CA LEU A 480 15.08 -16.23 36.33
C LEU A 480 14.32 -16.68 35.07
N LYS A 481 15.01 -16.91 33.96
CA LYS A 481 14.45 -17.42 32.71
C LYS A 481 15.12 -18.72 32.32
N ALA A 482 14.34 -19.77 32.15
CA ALA A 482 14.80 -21.05 31.63
C ALA A 482 14.17 -21.28 30.25
N SER A 483 14.99 -21.50 29.23
CA SER A 483 14.55 -21.76 27.86
C SER A 483 15.11 -23.10 27.38
N TYR A 484 14.32 -23.88 26.67
CA TYR A 484 14.68 -25.18 26.13
C TYR A 484 14.14 -25.32 24.71
N VAL A 485 15.00 -25.73 23.77
CA VAL A 485 14.64 -25.96 22.37
C VAL A 485 15.14 -27.35 21.99
N HIS A 486 14.29 -28.15 21.37
CA HIS A 486 14.62 -29.49 20.90
C HIS A 486 14.23 -29.67 19.44
N SER A 487 15.20 -30.11 18.64
CA SER A 487 15.03 -30.44 17.23
C SER A 487 14.69 -31.92 17.12
N VAL A 488 13.41 -32.26 16.98
CA VAL A 488 12.92 -33.65 16.92
C VAL A 488 13.30 -34.29 15.58
N ASN A 489 13.19 -33.53 14.50
CA ASN A 489 13.66 -33.90 13.16
C ASN A 489 14.05 -32.62 12.38
N PRO A 490 14.66 -32.72 11.18
CA PRO A 490 15.03 -31.54 10.39
C PRO A 490 13.85 -30.62 10.02
N LEU A 491 12.61 -31.11 10.13
CA LEU A 491 11.39 -30.40 9.78
C LEU A 491 10.63 -29.87 10.99
N HIS A 492 10.93 -30.32 12.21
CA HIS A 492 10.11 -30.11 13.41
C HIS A 492 11.01 -29.81 14.61
N SER A 493 10.78 -28.65 15.21
CA SER A 493 11.37 -28.26 16.47
C SER A 493 10.32 -27.81 17.46
N VAL A 494 10.58 -28.05 18.73
CA VAL A 494 9.73 -27.65 19.85
C VAL A 494 10.54 -26.79 20.80
N ALA A 495 9.91 -25.81 21.41
CA ALA A 495 10.53 -24.89 22.33
C ALA A 495 9.64 -24.65 23.55
N ALA A 496 10.24 -24.47 24.71
CA ALA A 496 9.58 -24.07 25.94
C ALA A 496 10.41 -23.02 26.66
N GLU A 497 9.75 -22.05 27.27
CA GLU A 497 10.35 -21.02 28.09
C GLU A 497 9.54 -20.86 29.38
N MET A 498 10.23 -20.79 30.51
CA MET A 498 9.67 -20.49 31.82
C MET A 498 10.39 -19.27 32.37
N THR A 499 9.64 -18.26 32.80
CA THR A 499 10.15 -17.10 33.51
C THR A 499 9.59 -17.11 34.93
N HIS A 500 10.47 -17.01 35.92
CA HIS A 500 10.12 -16.87 37.32
C HIS A 500 10.65 -15.55 37.85
N ARG A 501 9.76 -14.70 38.38
CA ARG A 501 10.14 -13.46 39.06
C ARG A 501 10.30 -13.73 40.54
N LEU A 502 11.53 -13.64 41.04
CA LEU A 502 11.89 -13.82 42.45
C LEU A 502 11.31 -12.71 43.35
N SER A 503 11.04 -11.52 42.79
CA SER A 503 10.50 -10.39 43.55
C SER A 503 8.98 -10.48 43.76
N SER A 504 8.22 -10.87 42.73
CA SER A 504 6.75 -10.99 42.80
C SER A 504 6.25 -12.42 43.04
N PHE A 505 7.14 -13.43 43.00
CA PHE A 505 6.82 -14.86 42.99
C PHE A 505 5.88 -15.28 41.84
N GLU A 506 5.81 -14.49 40.78
CA GLU A 506 5.03 -14.80 39.59
C GLU A 506 5.79 -15.73 38.66
N ASN A 507 5.06 -16.65 38.03
CA ASN A 507 5.56 -17.54 37.00
C ASN A 507 4.87 -17.23 35.68
N SER A 508 5.61 -17.23 34.58
CA SER A 508 5.05 -17.30 33.24
C SER A 508 5.69 -18.42 32.44
N PHE A 509 4.89 -19.11 31.64
CA PHE A 509 5.37 -20.16 30.76
C PHE A 509 4.87 -19.95 29.33
N THR A 510 5.71 -20.28 28.37
CA THR A 510 5.40 -20.25 26.94
C THR A 510 5.94 -21.50 26.27
N ILE A 511 5.12 -22.15 25.45
CA ILE A 511 5.48 -23.34 24.69
C ILE A 511 5.24 -23.02 23.21
N GLY A 512 6.12 -23.46 22.34
CA GLY A 512 5.95 -23.28 20.91
C GLY A 512 6.49 -24.44 20.10
N SER A 513 6.07 -24.49 18.85
CA SER A 513 6.57 -25.45 17.88
C SER A 513 6.81 -24.79 16.52
N SER A 514 7.72 -25.36 15.73
CA SER A 514 8.00 -24.96 14.36
C SER A 514 8.00 -26.20 13.50
N HIS A 515 7.19 -26.20 12.45
CA HIS A 515 6.98 -27.31 11.54
C HIS A 515 7.13 -26.82 10.09
N ALA A 516 8.15 -27.31 9.40
CA ALA A 516 8.24 -27.21 7.95
C ALA A 516 7.24 -28.20 7.33
N VAL A 517 6.22 -27.66 6.67
CA VAL A 517 5.15 -28.44 6.01
C VAL A 517 5.66 -28.94 4.66
N ASP A 518 6.41 -28.11 3.96
CA ASP A 518 7.07 -28.38 2.68
C ASP A 518 8.36 -27.53 2.58
N PRO A 519 9.20 -27.68 1.54
CA PRO A 519 10.45 -26.91 1.39
C PRO A 519 10.30 -25.38 1.37
N PHE A 520 9.09 -24.87 1.11
CA PHE A 520 8.76 -23.46 0.96
C PHE A 520 7.86 -22.93 2.08
N THR A 521 7.25 -23.81 2.88
CA THR A 521 6.25 -23.45 3.90
C THR A 521 6.66 -23.88 5.30
N VAL A 522 6.69 -22.93 6.23
CA VAL A 522 6.95 -23.16 7.66
C VAL A 522 5.81 -22.61 8.50
N VAL A 523 5.27 -23.44 9.39
CA VAL A 523 4.25 -23.09 10.36
C VAL A 523 4.86 -23.06 11.76
N LYS A 524 4.60 -22.01 12.52
CA LYS A 524 5.00 -21.86 13.92
C LYS A 524 3.78 -21.67 14.80
N THR A 525 3.77 -22.31 15.95
CA THR A 525 2.73 -22.14 16.97
C THR A 525 3.34 -21.72 18.29
N ARG A 526 2.57 -20.97 19.09
CA ARG A 526 2.97 -20.51 20.41
C ARG A 526 1.75 -20.45 21.32
N PHE A 527 1.90 -21.00 22.51
CA PHE A 527 0.90 -20.99 23.58
C PHE A 527 1.53 -20.43 24.84
N SER A 528 0.82 -19.52 25.51
CA SER A 528 1.26 -18.91 26.75
C SER A 528 0.29 -19.20 27.89
N ASP A 529 0.81 -19.19 29.12
CA ASP A 529 0.08 -19.40 30.38
C ASP A 529 -1.13 -18.49 30.60
N ASN A 530 -1.08 -17.29 30.06
CA ASN A 530 -2.17 -16.34 30.09
C ASN A 530 -3.37 -16.75 29.23
N GLY A 531 -3.29 -17.84 28.47
CA GLY A 531 -4.35 -18.38 27.60
C GLY A 531 -4.20 -17.98 26.14
N LYS A 532 -3.18 -17.19 25.78
CA LYS A 532 -2.98 -16.75 24.41
C LYS A 532 -2.45 -17.88 23.53
N ALA A 533 -3.07 -18.02 22.37
CA ALA A 533 -2.65 -18.94 21.32
C ALA A 533 -2.28 -18.13 20.08
N ALA A 534 -1.09 -18.36 19.51
CA ALA A 534 -0.63 -17.70 18.31
C ALA A 534 -0.13 -18.69 17.27
N MET A 535 -0.39 -18.39 16.01
CA MET A 535 0.04 -19.16 14.85
C MET A 535 0.69 -18.22 13.84
N LEU A 536 1.72 -18.70 13.16
CA LEU A 536 2.38 -18.04 12.05
C LEU A 536 2.57 -19.05 10.92
N CYS A 537 2.17 -18.69 9.71
CA CYS A 537 2.40 -19.46 8.50
C CYS A 537 3.23 -18.61 7.54
N GLN A 538 4.41 -19.09 7.19
CA GLN A 538 5.34 -18.41 6.29
C GLN A 538 5.53 -19.26 5.05
N HIS A 539 5.30 -18.68 3.88
CA HIS A 539 5.37 -19.35 2.58
C HIS A 539 6.26 -18.57 1.60
N GLU A 540 7.21 -19.27 0.98
CA GLU A 540 8.05 -18.75 -0.10
C GLU A 540 7.33 -18.91 -1.45
N TRP A 541 6.62 -17.87 -1.88
CA TRP A 541 5.84 -17.88 -3.12
C TRP A 541 6.69 -17.65 -4.39
N ARG A 542 7.88 -17.06 -4.24
CA ARG A 542 8.91 -16.86 -5.27
C ARG A 542 10.28 -16.92 -4.61
N ALA A 543 11.32 -17.30 -5.35
CA ALA A 543 12.70 -17.38 -4.85
C ALA A 543 13.08 -16.18 -3.96
N LYS A 544 13.39 -16.45 -2.69
CA LYS A 544 13.77 -15.48 -1.65
C LYS A 544 12.71 -14.42 -1.30
N SER A 545 11.46 -14.59 -1.74
CA SER A 545 10.33 -13.72 -1.45
C SER A 545 9.28 -14.48 -0.62
N LEU A 546 8.88 -13.91 0.51
CA LEU A 546 8.11 -14.59 1.55
C LEU A 546 6.81 -13.86 1.82
N ILE A 547 5.71 -14.62 1.91
CA ILE A 547 4.44 -14.17 2.46
C ILE A 547 4.29 -14.81 3.83
N THR A 548 4.01 -14.00 4.85
CA THR A 548 3.79 -14.48 6.21
C THR A 548 2.43 -14.04 6.70
N PHE A 549 1.62 -15.01 7.10
CA PHE A 549 0.36 -14.79 7.80
C PHE A 549 0.55 -15.10 9.29
N SER A 550 0.03 -14.26 10.17
CA SER A 550 0.04 -14.50 11.61
C SER A 550 -1.32 -14.22 12.22
N ALA A 551 -1.65 -14.98 13.27
CA ALA A 551 -2.87 -14.82 14.04
C ALA A 551 -2.57 -15.02 15.53
N GLU A 552 -3.13 -14.19 16.40
CA GLU A 552 -3.11 -14.35 17.85
C GLU A 552 -4.52 -14.24 18.42
N TYR A 553 -4.91 -15.24 19.20
CA TYR A 553 -6.18 -15.33 19.90
C TYR A 553 -5.95 -15.18 21.41
N ASP A 554 -6.65 -14.21 22.01
CA ASP A 554 -6.65 -13.98 23.46
C ASP A 554 -8.06 -14.26 24.02
N PRO A 555 -8.28 -15.40 24.69
CA PRO A 555 -9.60 -15.78 25.20
C PRO A 555 -10.10 -14.90 26.35
N LYS A 556 -9.23 -14.08 26.96
CA LYS A 556 -9.59 -13.18 28.06
C LYS A 556 -9.96 -11.78 27.58
N ALA A 557 -9.82 -11.50 26.29
CA ALA A 557 -10.24 -10.25 25.71
C ALA A 557 -11.77 -10.16 25.69
N THR A 558 -12.35 -9.02 26.06
CA THR A 558 -13.81 -8.82 26.08
C THR A 558 -14.40 -9.03 24.68
N HIS A 559 -15.69 -9.33 24.57
CA HIS A 559 -16.41 -9.60 23.30
C HIS A 559 -16.26 -8.51 22.20
N ALA A 560 -15.64 -7.36 22.50
CA ALA A 560 -15.33 -6.29 21.55
C ALA A 560 -13.89 -6.34 20.98
N ALA A 561 -13.00 -7.19 21.50
CA ALA A 561 -11.62 -7.32 21.02
C ALA A 561 -11.50 -8.51 20.07
N ALA A 562 -11.48 -8.23 18.77
CA ALA A 562 -11.31 -9.23 17.73
C ALA A 562 -9.94 -9.96 17.83
N PRO A 563 -9.82 -11.21 17.34
CA PRO A 563 -8.52 -11.86 17.19
C PRO A 563 -7.59 -11.00 16.35
N LYS A 564 -6.30 -10.98 16.71
CA LYS A 564 -5.30 -10.15 16.04
C LYS A 564 -4.76 -10.88 14.83
N PHE A 565 -4.90 -10.28 13.67
CA PHE A 565 -4.32 -10.79 12.42
C PHE A 565 -3.16 -9.91 11.95
N GLY A 566 -2.19 -10.56 11.34
CA GLY A 566 -1.00 -9.95 10.76
C GLY A 566 -0.71 -10.51 9.38
N LEU A 567 -0.39 -9.63 8.43
CA LEU A 567 0.12 -10.03 7.12
C LEU A 567 1.46 -9.32 6.87
N ALA A 568 2.49 -10.09 6.53
CA ALA A 568 3.79 -9.58 6.14
C ALA A 568 4.18 -10.05 4.74
N LEU A 569 4.60 -9.11 3.89
CA LEU A 569 5.15 -9.40 2.58
C LEU A 569 6.61 -8.97 2.54
N ALA A 570 7.53 -9.92 2.36
CA ALA A 570 8.95 -9.66 2.16
C ALA A 570 9.34 -9.98 0.72
N LEU A 571 9.65 -8.94 -0.06
CA LEU A 571 10.02 -9.06 -1.46
C LEU A 571 11.54 -8.93 -1.62
N LYS A 572 12.11 -9.89 -2.35
CA LYS A 572 13.49 -9.84 -2.83
C LYS A 572 13.49 -10.12 -4.33
N PRO A 573 13.93 -9.16 -5.17
CA PRO A 573 13.84 -9.28 -6.63
C PRO A 573 14.75 -10.38 -7.21
#